data_AF-A0AAU5EWF6-F1
#
_entry.id   AF-A0AAU5EWF6-F1
#
_cell.length_a   1.000
_cell.length_b   1.000
_cell.length_c   1.000
_cell.angle_alpha   90.00
_cell.angle_beta   90.00
_cell.angle_gamma   90.00
#
_symmetry.space_group_name_H-M   'P 1'
#
loop_
_entity.id
_entity.type
_entity.pdbx_description
1 polymer ?
#
loop_
_entity_poly.entity_id
_entity_poly.type
_entity_poly.pdbx_seq_one_letter_code
_entity_poly.pdbx_strand_id
1 'polypeptide(L)'
;MTTTTQRILDLAAAAPARHGEDLELLLREASGLYEQGFADLRDRLTARFAKTPGRDLLATATAAGMPCDADQDRDELILLLALAEWAMTPAALAYTQMAEDAARRGVCLIPEP
;
A
#
# COMPACT_ATOMS: atom_id res chain seq x y z
N MET A 1 -16.15 5.17 13.63
CA MET A 1 -15.47 4.22 12.74
C MET A 1 -14.05 4.73 12.54
N THR A 2 -13.06 3.99 13.02
CA THR A 2 -11.65 4.27 12.75
C THR A 2 -11.36 3.92 11.29
N THR A 3 -10.67 4.78 10.56
CA THR A 3 -10.26 4.50 9.18
C THR A 3 -9.10 3.50 9.18
N THR A 4 -8.92 2.75 8.10
CA THR A 4 -7.78 1.82 7.91
C THR A 4 -6.44 2.50 8.22
N THR A 5 -6.29 3.76 7.79
CA THR A 5 -5.12 4.59 8.10
C THR A 5 -4.89 4.76 9.60
N GLN A 6 -5.90 5.14 10.38
CA GLN A 6 -5.73 5.35 11.81
C GLN A 6 -5.34 4.04 12.51
N ARG A 7 -5.95 2.92 12.11
CA ARG A 7 -5.62 1.61 12.70
C ARG A 7 -4.17 1.22 12.43
N ILE A 8 -3.66 1.43 11.22
CA ILE A 8 -2.25 1.16 10.89
C ILE A 8 -1.33 2.08 11.72
N LEU A 9 -1.67 3.35 11.89
CA LEU A 9 -0.89 4.28 12.71
C LEU A 9 -0.85 3.84 14.19
N ASP A 10 -1.98 3.38 14.73
CA ASP A 10 -2.05 2.87 16.11
C ASP A 10 -1.17 1.63 16.30
N LEU A 11 -1.18 0.71 15.32
CA LEU A 11 -0.31 -0.49 15.33
C LEU A 11 1.16 -0.10 15.22
N ALA A 12 1.50 0.84 14.33
CA ALA A 12 2.87 1.35 14.18
C ALA A 12 3.38 2.02 15.47
N ALA A 13 2.52 2.74 16.20
CA ALA A 13 2.87 3.33 17.48
C ALA A 13 3.09 2.28 18.59
N ALA A 14 2.41 1.13 18.51
CA ALA A 14 2.54 0.03 19.48
C ALA A 14 3.72 -0.91 19.19
N ALA A 15 4.18 -1.00 17.94
CA ALA A 15 5.22 -1.94 17.50
C ALA A 15 6.57 -1.85 18.25
N PRO A 16 7.07 -0.67 18.68
CA PRO A 16 8.33 -0.59 19.43
C PRO A 16 8.31 -1.34 20.76
N ALA A 17 7.13 -1.54 21.36
CA ALA A 17 6.96 -2.25 22.63
C ALA A 17 6.73 -3.78 22.48
N ARG A 18 6.61 -4.29 21.24
CA ARG A 18 6.31 -5.71 20.95
C ARG A 18 7.54 -6.43 20.42
N HIS A 19 7.73 -7.70 20.74
CA HIS A 19 8.89 -8.49 20.31
C HIS A 19 8.48 -9.90 19.90
N GLY A 20 9.32 -10.57 19.08
CA GLY A 20 9.10 -11.96 18.69
C GLY A 20 7.71 -12.19 18.09
N GLU A 21 7.00 -13.19 18.59
CA GLU A 21 5.66 -13.58 18.12
C GLU A 21 4.63 -12.45 18.25
N ASP A 22 4.68 -11.66 19.32
CA ASP A 22 3.78 -10.50 19.51
C ASP A 22 3.96 -9.46 18.39
N LEU A 23 5.22 -9.24 17.97
CA LEU A 23 5.54 -8.32 16.89
C LEU A 23 5.10 -8.90 15.54
N GLU A 24 5.28 -10.20 15.33
CA GLU A 24 4.84 -10.91 14.12
C GLU A 24 3.31 -10.86 13.95
N LEU A 25 2.55 -11.09 15.02
CA LEU A 25 1.08 -10.98 15.01
C LEU A 25 0.62 -9.56 14.68
N LEU A 26 1.26 -8.56 15.28
CA LEU A 26 0.98 -7.15 15.00
C LEU A 26 1.26 -6.81 13.54
N LEU A 27 2.38 -7.27 12.98
CA LEU A 27 2.72 -7.07 11.58
C LEU A 27 1.69 -7.73 10.65
N ARG A 28 1.22 -8.94 10.98
CA ARG A 28 0.17 -9.63 10.19
C ARG A 28 -1.12 -8.82 10.14
N GLU A 29 -1.57 -8.30 11.29
CA GLU A 29 -2.75 -7.44 11.35
C GLU A 29 -2.54 -6.19 10.48
N ALA A 30 -1.39 -5.54 10.61
CA ALA A 30 -1.07 -4.36 9.82
C ALA A 30 -0.96 -4.65 8.31
N SER A 31 -0.45 -5.83 7.92
CA SER A 31 -0.39 -6.28 6.52
C SER A 31 -1.78 -6.43 5.93
N GLY A 32 -2.69 -7.09 6.64
CA GLY A 32 -4.08 -7.24 6.20
C GLY A 32 -4.77 -5.88 6.01
N LEU A 33 -4.53 -4.94 6.92
CA LEU A 33 -5.06 -3.57 6.79
C LEU A 33 -4.41 -2.81 5.64
N TYR A 34 -3.11 -2.99 5.41
CA TYR A 34 -2.39 -2.38 4.29
C TYR A 34 -2.96 -2.87 2.95
N GLU A 35 -3.13 -4.19 2.80
CA GLU A 35 -3.70 -4.82 1.61
C GLU A 35 -5.15 -4.36 1.38
N GLN A 36 -5.96 -4.29 2.44
CA GLN A 36 -7.32 -3.79 2.36
C GLN A 36 -7.37 -2.33 1.92
N GLY A 37 -6.55 -1.46 2.53
CA GLY A 37 -6.51 -0.03 2.19
C GLY A 37 -6.06 0.21 0.74
N PHE A 38 -5.12 -0.61 0.25
CA PHE A 38 -4.68 -0.59 -1.13
C PHE A 38 -5.79 -1.03 -2.10
N ALA A 39 -6.49 -2.14 -1.78
CA ALA A 39 -7.61 -2.62 -2.57
C ALA A 39 -8.74 -1.58 -2.67
N ASP A 40 -9.11 -0.98 -1.54
CA ASP A 40 -10.13 0.09 -1.48
C ASP A 40 -9.73 1.33 -2.30
N LEU A 41 -8.43 1.67 -2.34
CA LEU A 41 -7.93 2.75 -3.20
C LEU A 41 -8.05 2.38 -4.68
N ARG A 42 -7.60 1.17 -5.04
CA ARG A 42 -7.67 0.67 -6.42
C ARG A 42 -9.11 0.70 -6.93
N ASP A 43 -10.06 0.19 -6.14
CA ASP A 43 -11.49 0.18 -6.52
C ASP A 43 -12.05 1.59 -6.74
N ARG A 44 -11.64 2.55 -5.90
CA ARG A 44 -12.00 3.96 -6.08
C ARG A 44 -11.40 4.55 -7.35
N LEU A 45 -10.15 4.24 -7.68
CA LEU A 45 -9.52 4.70 -8.92
C LEU A 45 -10.17 4.05 -10.14
N THR A 46 -10.51 2.76 -10.08
CA THR A 46 -11.29 2.07 -11.11
C THR A 46 -12.61 2.77 -11.37
N ALA A 47 -13.37 3.09 -10.32
CA ALA A 47 -14.63 3.83 -10.45
C ALA A 47 -14.41 5.25 -11.03
N ARG A 48 -13.36 5.95 -10.58
CA ARG A 48 -13.01 7.30 -11.03
C ARG A 48 -12.64 7.35 -12.51
N PHE A 49 -11.88 6.37 -12.99
CA PHE A 49 -11.36 6.32 -14.36
C PHE A 49 -12.18 5.42 -15.30
N ALA A 50 -13.33 4.89 -14.87
CA ALA A 50 -14.17 3.98 -15.64
C ALA A 50 -14.55 4.51 -17.04
N LYS A 51 -14.69 5.83 -17.18
CA LYS A 51 -15.05 6.50 -18.45
C LYS A 51 -13.88 7.23 -19.11
N THR A 52 -12.68 7.13 -18.53
CA THR A 52 -11.50 7.83 -19.04
C THR A 52 -10.89 7.06 -20.22
N PRO A 53 -10.61 7.74 -21.35
CA PRO A 53 -9.89 7.12 -22.46
C PRO A 53 -8.52 6.61 -22.03
N GLY A 54 -8.09 5.45 -22.58
CA GLY A 54 -6.82 4.83 -22.21
C GLY A 54 -5.61 5.75 -22.38
N ARG A 55 -5.58 6.59 -23.43
CA ARG A 55 -4.52 7.59 -23.65
C ARG A 55 -4.44 8.64 -22.54
N ASP A 56 -5.57 9.07 -21.99
CA ASP A 56 -5.63 10.10 -20.95
C ASP A 56 -5.23 9.47 -19.59
N LEU A 57 -5.57 8.20 -19.39
CA LEU A 57 -5.11 7.41 -18.26
C LEU A 57 -3.60 7.19 -18.30
N LEU A 58 -3.04 6.82 -19.46
CA LEU A 58 -1.61 6.68 -19.69
C LEU A 58 -0.87 7.99 -19.41
N ALA A 59 -1.39 9.11 -19.91
CA ALA A 59 -0.81 10.43 -19.63
C ALA A 59 -0.85 10.76 -18.13
N THR A 60 -1.92 10.38 -17.44
CA THR A 60 -2.05 10.58 -15.99
C THR A 60 -1.03 9.73 -15.23
N ALA A 61 -0.86 8.45 -15.58
CA ALA A 61 0.12 7.55 -14.96
C ALA A 61 1.56 8.01 -15.20
N THR A 62 1.86 8.45 -16.43
CA THR A 62 3.16 9.01 -16.79
C THR A 62 3.45 10.28 -15.99
N ALA A 63 2.46 11.17 -15.84
CA ALA A 63 2.61 12.40 -15.05
C ALA A 63 2.79 12.12 -13.56
N ALA A 64 2.28 10.99 -13.06
CA ALA A 64 2.53 10.50 -11.70
C ALA A 64 3.93 9.86 -11.55
N GLY A 65 4.76 9.85 -12.59
CA GLY A 65 6.10 9.29 -12.59
C GLY A 65 6.15 7.77 -12.70
N MET A 66 5.04 7.13 -13.09
CA MET A 66 5.01 5.69 -13.28
C MET A 66 5.69 5.30 -14.61
N PRO A 67 6.49 4.22 -14.62
CA PRO A 67 7.05 3.68 -15.85
C PRO A 67 5.94 2.98 -16.65
N CYS A 68 5.29 3.74 -17.53
CA CYS A 68 4.20 3.24 -18.36
C CYS A 68 4.59 3.11 -19.83
N ASP A 69 3.99 2.15 -20.54
CA ASP A 69 4.07 2.05 -22.00
C ASP A 69 2.67 2.09 -22.66
N ALA A 70 2.64 2.13 -23.99
CA ALA A 70 1.40 2.23 -24.76
C ALA A 70 0.65 0.89 -24.95
N ASP A 71 1.30 -0.24 -24.70
CA ASP A 71 0.76 -1.60 -24.78
C ASP A 71 0.06 -2.01 -23.48
N GLN A 72 0.32 -1.31 -22.38
CA GLN A 72 -0.35 -1.56 -21.10
C GLN A 72 -1.86 -1.39 -21.16
N ASP A 73 -2.55 -2.30 -20.49
CA ASP A 73 -4.00 -2.24 -20.39
C ASP A 73 -4.47 -1.23 -19.32
N ARG A 74 -5.79 -1.00 -19.28
CA ARG A 74 -6.39 -0.06 -18.34
C ARG A 74 -6.16 -0.48 -16.89
N ASP A 75 -6.26 -1.77 -16.59
CA ASP A 75 -6.19 -2.28 -15.22
C ASP A 75 -4.74 -2.18 -14.71
N GLU A 76 -3.76 -2.41 -15.56
CA GLU A 76 -2.34 -2.18 -15.29
C GLU A 76 -2.04 -0.69 -15.00
N LEU A 77 -2.55 0.21 -15.83
CA LEU A 77 -2.38 1.66 -15.62
C LEU A 77 -3.04 2.13 -14.32
N ILE A 78 -4.22 1.60 -13.98
CA ILE A 78 -4.91 1.89 -12.72
C ILE A 78 -4.14 1.32 -11.53
N LEU A 79 -3.58 0.12 -11.65
CA LEU A 79 -2.73 -0.48 -10.62
C LEU A 79 -1.50 0.39 -10.35
N LEU A 80 -0.81 0.85 -11.40
CA LEU A 80 0.35 1.72 -11.25
C LEU A 80 -0.01 3.06 -10.60
N LEU A 81 -1.13 3.66 -10.99
CA LEU A 81 -1.65 4.87 -10.33
C LEU A 81 -1.99 4.61 -8.86
N ALA A 82 -2.65 3.49 -8.55
CA ALA A 82 -2.96 3.12 -7.18
C ALA A 82 -1.69 2.94 -6.34
N LEU A 83 -0.64 2.33 -6.90
CA LEU A 83 0.66 2.18 -6.23
C LEU A 83 1.30 3.54 -5.97
N ALA A 84 1.33 4.43 -6.97
CA ALA A 84 1.86 5.77 -6.85
C ALA A 84 1.16 6.58 -5.74
N GLU A 85 -0.17 6.55 -5.74
CA GLU A 85 -0.98 7.25 -4.74
C GLU A 85 -0.84 6.61 -3.36
N TRP A 86 -0.89 5.28 -3.26
CA TRP A 86 -0.83 4.56 -1.99
C TRP A 86 0.50 4.74 -1.27
N ALA A 87 1.62 4.65 -2.01
CA ALA A 87 2.97 4.73 -1.44
C ALA A 87 3.23 6.04 -0.68
N MET A 88 2.52 7.12 -1.05
CA MET A 88 2.64 8.42 -0.40
C MET A 88 1.65 8.63 0.75
N THR A 89 0.81 7.65 1.05
CA THR A 89 -0.16 7.76 2.16
C THR A 89 0.53 7.59 3.52
N PRO A 90 0.02 8.25 4.58
CA PRO A 90 0.52 8.02 5.94
C PRO A 90 0.43 6.56 6.38
N ALA A 91 -0.59 5.82 5.91
CA ALA A 91 -0.76 4.40 6.20
C ALA A 91 0.39 3.58 5.61
N ALA A 92 0.70 3.78 4.32
CA ALA A 92 1.75 3.03 3.65
C ALA A 92 3.14 3.34 4.21
N LEU A 93 3.42 4.61 4.49
CA LEU A 93 4.68 5.04 5.09
C LEU A 93 4.86 4.45 6.50
N ALA A 94 3.84 4.49 7.34
CA ALA A 94 3.89 3.94 8.69
C ALA A 94 4.06 2.41 8.68
N TYR A 95 3.34 1.70 7.80
CA TYR A 95 3.50 0.26 7.64
C TYR A 95 4.91 -0.10 7.19
N THR A 96 5.44 0.57 6.17
CA THR A 96 6.79 0.32 5.62
C THR A 96 7.85 0.51 6.70
N GLN A 97 7.81 1.62 7.43
CA GLN A 97 8.76 1.90 8.51
C GLN A 97 8.68 0.85 9.64
N MET A 98 7.46 0.44 10.01
CA MET A 98 7.24 -0.60 11.01
C MET A 98 7.76 -1.96 10.55
N ALA A 99 7.53 -2.34 9.29
CA ALA A 99 8.01 -3.59 8.73
C ALA A 99 9.54 -3.62 8.64
N GLU A 100 10.18 -2.52 8.23
CA GLU A 100 11.63 -2.39 8.21
C GLU A 100 12.24 -2.45 9.62
N ASP A 101 11.59 -1.85 10.62
CA ASP A 101 12.03 -1.94 12.01
C ASP A 101 11.95 -3.37 12.54
N ALA A 102 10.84 -4.05 12.28
CA ALA A 102 10.68 -5.45 12.64
C ALA A 102 11.72 -6.35 11.97
N ALA A 103 12.01 -6.12 10.68
CA ALA A 103 13.03 -6.87 9.94
C ALA A 103 14.42 -6.66 10.55
N ARG A 104 14.78 -5.43 10.94
CA ARG A 104 16.03 -5.12 11.67
C ARG A 104 16.12 -5.85 13.01
N ARG A 105 15.00 -6.29 13.57
CA ARG A 105 14.88 -7.03 14.84
C ARG A 105 14.70 -8.53 14.62
N GLY A 106 14.82 -9.01 13.38
CA GLY A 106 14.73 -10.43 13.01
C GLY A 106 13.30 -10.97 12.85
N VAL A 107 12.29 -10.09 12.74
CA VAL A 107 10.90 -10.48 12.51
C VAL A 107 10.46 -10.01 11.12
N CYS A 108 10.19 -10.94 10.22
CA CYS A 108 9.73 -10.65 8.86
C CYS A 108 8.53 -11.54 8.52
N LEU A 109 7.54 -10.99 7.81
CA LEU A 109 6.40 -11.76 7.30
C LEU A 109 6.72 -12.51 6.01
N ILE A 110 7.73 -12.04 5.27
CA ILE A 110 8.21 -12.70 4.06
C ILE A 110 9.36 -13.62 4.49
N PRO A 111 9.23 -14.94 4.34
CA PRO A 111 10.34 -15.86 4.63
C PRO A 111 11.53 -15.50 3.73
N GLU A 112 12.74 -15.49 4.29
CA GLU A 112 13.96 -15.38 3.48
C GLU A 112 14.02 -16.58 2.51
N PRO A 113 14.35 -16.37 1.22
CA PRO A 113 14.51 -17.45 0.26
C PRO A 113 15.75 -18.32 0.52
#